data_AF-A0A9D4GJE5-F1
#
_entry.id   AF-A0A9D4GJE5-F1
#
_cell.length_a   1.000
_cell.length_b   1.000
_cell.length_c   1.000
_cell.angle_alpha   90.00
_cell.angle_beta   90.00
_cell.angle_gamma   90.00
#
_symmetry.space_group_name_H-M   'P 1'
#
loop_
_entity.id
_entity.type
_entity.pdbx_description
1 polymer ?
#
loop_
_entity_poly.entity_id
_entity_poly.type
_entity_poly.pdbx_seq_one_letter_code
_entity_poly.pdbx_strand_id
1 'polypeptide(L)' 'MTETDVYRLSKGESVDKRIRKKMVSNQHTLKILCDQYLTGTMSMVEFLQNVGHQICLWH' A
#
# COMPACT_ATOMS: atom_id res chain seq x y z
N MET A 1 22.98 16.10 22.70
CA MET A 1 22.19 16.46 21.51
C MET A 1 22.01 15.20 20.72
N THR A 2 20.78 14.72 20.54
CA THR A 2 20.47 13.48 19.81
C THR A 2 20.62 13.73 18.32
N GLU A 3 21.79 13.37 17.77
CA GLU A 3 22.01 13.19 16.34
C GLU A 3 21.13 12.01 15.89
N THR A 4 19.91 12.32 15.50
CA THR A 4 19.08 11.36 14.76
C THR A 4 19.41 11.59 13.31
N ASP A 5 20.27 10.72 12.79
CA ASP A 5 20.65 10.61 11.39
C ASP A 5 19.45 10.93 10.50
N VAL A 6 19.54 12.09 9.85
CA VAL A 6 18.56 12.57 8.90
C VAL A 6 18.64 11.64 7.69
N TYR A 7 17.86 10.55 7.72
CA TYR A 7 17.57 9.72 6.56
C TYR A 7 17.20 10.65 5.42
N ARG A 8 18.10 10.79 4.44
CA ARG A 8 18.01 11.74 3.32
C ARG A 8 16.60 11.73 2.73
N LEU A 9 15.84 12.76 3.06
CA LEU A 9 14.47 12.95 2.62
C LEU A 9 14.49 13.38 1.15
N SER A 10 14.09 12.49 0.26
CA SER A 10 13.59 12.90 -1.04
C SER A 10 12.36 13.78 -0.83
N LYS A 11 12.56 15.10 -0.92
CA LYS A 11 11.55 16.17 -0.88
C LYS A 11 10.76 16.30 0.43
N GLY A 12 11.33 16.94 1.45
CA GLY A 12 10.62 17.75 2.49
C GLY A 12 9.45 17.14 3.28
N GLU A 13 9.13 15.86 3.09
CA GLU A 13 7.95 15.21 3.64
C GLU A 13 8.37 14.23 4.74
N SER A 14 7.75 14.34 5.93
CA SER A 14 8.08 13.47 7.06
C SER A 14 7.79 12.00 6.75
N VAL A 15 8.58 11.11 7.35
CA VAL A 15 8.43 9.65 7.23
C VAL A 15 7.00 9.23 7.58
N ASP A 16 6.44 9.77 8.68
CA ASP A 16 5.06 9.48 9.09
C ASP A 16 4.02 9.84 8.02
N LYS A 17 4.22 10.97 7.33
CA LYS A 17 3.30 11.41 6.27
C LYS A 17 3.39 10.47 5.06
N ARG A 18 4.58 9.97 4.72
CA ARG A 18 4.77 8.96 3.69
C ARG A 18 4.12 7.62 4.05
N ILE A 19 4.32 7.16 5.28
CA ILE A 19 3.71 5.92 5.79
C ILE A 19 2.19 6.03 5.74
N ARG A 20 1.60 7.12 6.25
CA ARG A 20 0.16 7.36 6.21
C ARG A 20 -0.39 7.37 4.78
N LYS A 21 0.26 8.08 3.86
CA LYS A 21 -0.14 8.11 2.44
C LYS A 21 -0.12 6.71 1.81
N LYS A 22 0.95 5.95 2.04
CA LYS A 22 1.07 4.58 1.52
C LYS A 22 0.00 3.66 2.11
N MET A 23 -0.27 3.76 3.41
CA MET A 23 -1.30 2.97 4.08
C MET A 23 -2.70 3.23 3.50
N VAL A 24 -3.07 4.51 3.32
CA VAL A 24 -4.37 4.88 2.71
C VAL A 24 -4.47 4.35 1.27
N SER A 25 -3.40 4.49 0.48
CA SER A 25 -3.36 3.96 -0.89
C SER A 25 -3.56 2.44 -0.91
N ASN A 26 -2.86 1.71 -0.05
CA ASN A 26 -2.95 0.25 0.06
C ASN A 26 -4.35 -0.21 0.48
N GLN A 27 -4.96 0.46 1.45
CA GLN A 27 -6.34 0.18 1.89
C GLN A 27 -7.34 0.39 0.76
N HIS A 28 -7.19 1.48 0.00
CA HIS A 28 -8.05 1.76 -1.14
C HIS A 28 -7.94 0.69 -2.23
N THR A 29 -6.71 0.27 -2.58
CA THR A 29 -6.49 -0.80 -3.56
C THR A 29 -7.09 -2.13 -3.10
N LEU A 30 -6.88 -2.52 -1.84
CA LEU A 30 -7.49 -3.75 -1.30
C LEU A 30 -9.01 -3.69 -1.35
N LYS A 31 -9.62 -2.54 -1.02
CA LYS A 31 -11.06 -2.37 -1.10
C LYS A 31 -11.59 -2.62 -2.51
N ILE A 32 -10.95 -2.07 -3.53
CA ILE A 32 -11.33 -2.28 -4.93
C ILE A 32 -11.27 -3.77 -5.29
N LEU A 33 -10.18 -4.46 -4.92
CA LEU A 33 -10.03 -5.88 -5.21
C LEU A 33 -11.12 -6.73 -4.53
N CYS A 34 -11.46 -6.41 -3.28
CA CYS A 34 -12.56 -7.06 -2.57
C CYS A 34 -13.90 -6.81 -3.27
N ASP A 35 -14.19 -5.56 -3.65
CA ASP A 35 -15.44 -5.21 -4.33
C ASP A 35 -15.54 -5.97 -5.66
N GLN A 36 -14.47 -6.04 -6.45
CA GLN A 36 -14.43 -6.76 -7.73
C GLN A 36 -14.68 -8.27 -7.58
N TYR A 37 -14.16 -8.88 -6.52
CA TYR A 37 -14.41 -10.28 -6.20
C TYR A 37 -15.86 -10.50 -5.75
N LEU A 38 -16.38 -9.65 -4.86
CA LEU A 38 -17.75 -9.76 -4.33
C LEU A 38 -18.81 -9.52 -5.40
N THR A 39 -18.56 -8.65 -6.39
CA THR A 39 -19.46 -8.42 -7.53
C THR A 39 -19.34 -9.47 -8.62
N GLY A 40 -18.44 -10.45 -8.48
CA GLY A 40 -18.22 -11.51 -9.46
C GLY A 40 -17.50 -11.07 -10.73
N THR A 41 -16.94 -9.85 -10.74
CA THR A 41 -16.14 -9.32 -11.87
C THR A 41 -14.72 -9.90 -11.91
N MET A 42 -14.32 -10.60 -10.86
CA MET A 42 -13.01 -11.21 -10.70
C MET A 42 -13.14 -12.60 -10.06
N SER A 43 -12.42 -13.59 -10.58
CA SER A 43 -12.38 -14.93 -9.98
C SER A 43 -11.56 -14.96 -8.68
N MET A 44 -11.75 -15.98 -7.85
CA MET A 44 -10.97 -16.15 -6.62
C MET A 44 -9.46 -16.24 -6.89
N VAL A 45 -9.05 -16.90 -7.98
CA VAL A 45 -7.64 -17.05 -8.35
C VAL A 45 -7.04 -15.70 -8.72
N GLU A 46 -7.72 -14.92 -9.55
CA GLU A 46 -7.28 -13.57 -9.91
C GLU A 46 -7.23 -12.64 -8.70
N PHE A 47 -8.21 -12.73 -7.79
CA PHE A 47 -8.21 -11.97 -6.54
C PHE A 47 -6.98 -12.28 -5.69
N LEU A 48 -6.68 -13.56 -5.45
CA LEU A 48 -5.52 -13.97 -4.66
C LEU A 48 -4.19 -13.55 -5.31
N GLN A 49 -4.07 -13.66 -6.63
CA GLN A 49 -2.89 -13.20 -7.36
C GLN A 49 -2.70 -11.69 -7.23
N ASN A 50 -3.76 -10.90 -7.39
CA ASN A 50 -3.71 -9.45 -7.28
C ASN A 50 -3.39 -9.00 -5.84
N VAL A 51 -3.99 -9.63 -4.82
CA VAL A 51 -3.66 -9.35 -3.41
C VAL A 51 -2.20 -9.70 -3.12
N GLY A 52 -1.74 -10.88 -3.54
CA GLY A 52 -0.34 -11.29 -3.39
C GLY A 52 0.63 -10.33 -4.06
N HIS A 53 0.31 -9.88 -5.28
CA HIS A 53 1.11 -8.87 -5.99
C HIS A 53 1.16 -7.54 -5.23
N GLN A 54 0.04 -7.07 -4.69
CA GLN A 54 0.02 -5.85 -3.88
C GLN A 54 0.91 -5.96 -2.64
N ILE A 55 0.87 -7.09 -1.93
CA ILE A 55 1.75 -7.33 -0.77
C ILE A 55 3.23 -7.28 -1.17
N CYS A 56 3.60 -7.90 -2.30
CA CYS A 56 4.97 -7.85 -2.81
C CYS A 56 5.43 -6.42 -3.16
N LEU A 57 4.54 -5.55 -3.65
CA LEU A 57 4.85 -4.14 -3.97
C LEU A 57 4.92 -3.22 -2.74
N TRP A 58 4.67 -3.74 -1.53
CA TRP A 58 4.74 -2.98 -0.29
C TRP A 58 6.06 -3.18 0.48
N HIS A 59 6.82 -4.23 0.13
CA HIS A 59 8.19 -4.46 0.58
C HIS A 59 9.19 -3.69 -0.30
#